data_AF-A0A6L9IM87-F1
#
_entry.id   AF-A0A6L9IM87-F1
#
_cell.length_a   1.000
_cell.length_b   1.000
_cell.length_c   1.000
_cell.angle_alpha   90.00
_cell.angle_beta   90.00
_cell.angle_gamma   90.00
#
_symmetry.space_group_name_H-M   'P 1'
#
loop_
_entity.id
_entity.type
_entity.pdbx_description
1 polymer ?
#
loop_
_entity_poly.entity_id
_entity_poly.type
_entity_poly.pdbx_seq_one_letter_code
_entity_poly.pdbx_strand_id
1 'polypeptide(L)'
;MPDRPMPKRRRDWRGPIGCVVVIGGIAACLGIASFSLDAICRAGLSQRLPNYPDAEVVSQLGSFGMGTTVIVLASDDEPDVVRAWYGNITGEYARESIGSTDPVVQASRSLTRADWDVTASEDGSGSQIILFGTCVN
;
A
#
# COMPACT_ATOMS: atom_id res chain seq x y z
N MET A 1 -54.66 45.64 -26.28
CA MET A 1 -54.26 44.41 -25.55
C MET A 1 -53.09 44.77 -24.65
N PRO A 2 -53.20 44.68 -23.32
CA PRO A 2 -52.12 45.10 -22.43
C PRO A 2 -51.04 44.00 -22.37
N ASP A 3 -49.80 44.43 -22.64
CA ASP A 3 -48.57 43.64 -22.51
C ASP A 3 -48.38 43.24 -21.04
N ARG A 4 -48.41 41.94 -20.74
CA ARG A 4 -48.12 41.46 -19.39
C ARG A 4 -46.61 41.27 -19.26
N PRO A 5 -45.93 41.95 -18.32
CA PRO A 5 -44.49 41.76 -18.13
C PRO A 5 -44.20 40.34 -17.66
N MET A 6 -43.27 39.66 -18.34
CA MET A 6 -42.82 38.33 -17.92
C MET A 6 -42.09 38.38 -16.58
N PRO A 7 -42.40 37.48 -15.63
CA PRO A 7 -41.71 37.45 -14.34
C PRO A 7 -40.24 37.04 -14.53
N LYS A 8 -39.32 37.91 -14.09
CA LYS A 8 -37.88 37.58 -14.00
C LYS A 8 -37.70 36.44 -12.99
N ARG A 9 -37.49 35.23 -13.50
CA ARG A 9 -37.19 34.03 -12.71
C ARG A 9 -35.88 34.27 -11.95
N ARG A 10 -35.96 34.61 -10.67
CA ARG A 10 -34.78 34.70 -9.81
C ARG A 10 -34.16 33.31 -9.78
N ARG A 11 -32.94 33.18 -10.31
CA ARG A 11 -32.18 31.93 -10.30
C ARG A 11 -31.79 31.68 -8.85
N ASP A 12 -32.45 30.75 -8.19
CA ASP A 12 -32.10 30.37 -6.81
C ASP A 12 -30.80 29.55 -6.83
N TRP A 13 -29.67 30.25 -6.71
CA TRP A 13 -28.32 29.66 -6.70
C TRP A 13 -28.03 28.78 -5.47
N ARG A 14 -28.93 28.74 -4.48
CA ARG A 14 -28.73 27.98 -3.23
C ARG A 14 -28.79 26.45 -3.44
N GLY A 15 -29.57 25.99 -4.42
CA GLY A 15 -29.66 24.57 -4.79
C GLY A 15 -28.36 23.98 -5.33
N PRO A 16 -27.77 24.54 -6.42
CA PRO A 16 -26.56 23.99 -7.01
C PRO A 16 -25.34 24.08 -6.10
N ILE A 17 -25.23 25.13 -5.26
CA ILE A 17 -24.12 25.26 -4.30
C ILE A 17 -24.17 24.14 -3.25
N GLY A 18 -25.36 23.78 -2.75
CA GLY A 18 -25.51 22.68 -1.80
C GLY A 18 -25.02 21.33 -2.38
N CYS A 19 -25.39 21.03 -3.63
CA CYS A 19 -24.93 19.81 -4.30
C CYS A 19 -23.41 19.77 -4.47
N VAL A 20 -22.79 20.89 -4.86
CA VAL A 20 -21.33 20.97 -5.03
C VAL A 20 -20.60 20.75 -3.70
N VAL A 21 -21.10 21.31 -2.60
CA VAL A 21 -20.50 21.12 -1.27
C VAL A 21 -20.59 19.64 -0.84
N VAL A 22 -21.74 18.99 -1.05
CA VAL A 22 -21.90 17.57 -0.71
C VAL A 22 -20.97 16.69 -1.54
N ILE A 23 -20.92 16.90 -2.86
CA ILE A 23 -20.03 16.14 -3.76
C ILE A 23 -18.56 16.37 -3.38
N GLY A 24 -18.19 17.63 -3.12
CA GLY A 24 -16.84 17.97 -2.68
C GLY A 24 -16.47 17.31 -1.35
N GLY A 25 -17.41 17.27 -0.40
CA GLY A 25 -17.23 16.60 0.89
C GLY A 25 -17.02 15.08 0.73
N ILE A 26 -17.83 14.42 -0.10
CA ILE A 26 -17.65 12.99 -0.39
C ILE A 26 -16.30 12.73 -1.05
N ALA A 27 -15.92 13.53 -2.05
CA ALA A 27 -14.64 13.41 -2.73
C ALA A 27 -13.45 13.60 -1.76
N ALA A 28 -13.54 14.56 -0.84
CA ALA A 28 -12.53 14.77 0.18
C ALA A 28 -12.43 13.57 1.15
N CYS A 29 -13.57 13.04 1.62
CA CYS A 29 -13.59 11.86 2.48
C CYS A 29 -12.96 10.64 1.80
N LEU A 30 -13.31 10.40 0.53
CA LEU A 30 -12.71 9.31 -0.25
C LEU A 30 -11.21 9.52 -0.44
N GLY A 31 -10.77 10.74 -0.77
CA GLY A 31 -9.36 11.07 -0.92
C GLY A 31 -8.55 10.81 0.36
N ILE A 32 -9.07 11.24 1.52
CA ILE A 32 -8.44 11.02 2.83
C ILE A 32 -8.37 9.52 3.15
N ALA A 33 -9.46 8.78 2.90
CA ALA A 33 -9.49 7.34 3.13
C ALA A 33 -8.47 6.60 2.26
N SER A 34 -8.42 6.89 0.96
CA SER A 34 -7.44 6.30 0.04
C SER A 34 -6.00 6.61 0.43
N PHE A 35 -5.71 7.86 0.82
CA PHE A 35 -4.38 8.24 1.27
C PHE A 35 -3.97 7.53 2.56
N SER A 36 -4.90 7.40 3.51
CA SER A 36 -4.68 6.70 4.77
C SER A 36 -4.40 5.21 4.53
N LEU A 37 -5.16 4.57 3.64
CA LEU A 37 -4.95 3.18 3.25
C LEU A 37 -3.58 2.99 2.58
N ASP A 38 -3.20 3.88 1.66
CA ASP A 38 -1.90 3.81 0.99
C ASP A 38 -0.73 3.94 1.99
N ALA A 39 -0.84 4.85 2.96
CA ALA A 39 0.15 5.01 4.02
C ALA A 39 0.26 3.75 4.90
N ILE A 40 -0.87 3.14 5.28
CA ILE A 40 -0.90 1.88 6.04
C ILE A 40 -0.28 0.75 5.23
N CYS A 41 -0.61 0.65 3.93
CA CYS A 41 -0.04 -0.35 3.04
C CYS A 41 1.47 -0.21 2.90
N ARG A 42 1.96 1.01 2.69
CA ARG A 42 3.40 1.29 2.62
C ARG A 42 4.12 0.87 3.88
N ALA A 43 3.65 1.34 5.03
CA ALA A 43 4.26 1.04 6.32
C ALA A 43 4.22 -0.47 6.63
N GLY A 44 3.09 -1.12 6.38
CA GLY A 44 2.91 -2.55 6.61
C GLY A 44 3.78 -3.42 5.71
N LEU A 45 3.82 -3.12 4.40
CA LEU A 45 4.62 -3.90 3.46
C LEU A 45 6.13 -3.65 3.66
N SER A 46 6.57 -2.42 3.92
CA SER A 46 7.99 -2.13 4.13
C SER A 46 8.55 -2.83 5.38
N GLN A 47 7.73 -3.02 6.41
CA GLN A 47 8.12 -3.75 7.62
C GLN A 47 8.14 -5.27 7.40
N ARG A 48 7.23 -5.80 6.57
CA ARG A 48 7.09 -7.24 6.33
C ARG A 48 8.00 -7.78 5.23
N LEU A 49 8.40 -6.92 4.29
CA LEU A 49 9.28 -7.23 3.16
C LEU A 49 10.50 -6.31 3.18
N PRO A 50 11.34 -6.39 4.22
CA PRO A 50 12.58 -5.64 4.23
C PRO A 50 13.51 -6.16 3.14
N ASN A 51 14.24 -5.24 2.51
CA ASN A 51 15.32 -5.61 1.60
C ASN A 51 16.43 -6.29 2.38
N TYR A 52 16.96 -7.38 1.84
CA TYR A 52 18.15 -8.01 2.41
C TYR A 52 19.34 -7.03 2.37
N PRO A 53 20.15 -6.90 3.45
CA PRO A 53 21.10 -5.79 3.60
C PRO A 53 22.14 -5.68 2.49
N ASP A 54 22.62 -6.81 2.00
CA ASP A 54 23.68 -6.91 0.98
C ASP A 54 23.12 -7.27 -0.41
N ALA A 55 21.80 -7.18 -0.60
CA ALA A 55 21.18 -7.47 -1.88
C ALA A 55 20.98 -6.22 -2.74
N GLU A 56 21.21 -6.36 -4.04
CA GLU A 56 20.94 -5.35 -5.04
C GLU A 56 19.55 -5.54 -5.66
N VAL A 57 18.84 -4.44 -5.90
CA VAL A 57 17.53 -4.48 -6.56
C VAL A 57 17.71 -4.69 -8.07
N VAL A 58 17.37 -5.87 -8.55
CA VAL A 58 17.43 -6.23 -9.97
C VAL A 58 16.23 -5.69 -10.73
N SER A 59 15.03 -5.88 -10.15
CA SER A 59 13.80 -5.36 -10.75
C SER A 59 12.73 -5.10 -9.70
N GLN A 60 11.82 -4.19 -10.03
CA GLN A 60 10.69 -3.85 -9.18
C GLN A 60 9.45 -3.63 -10.03
N LEU A 61 8.39 -4.36 -9.73
CA LEU A 61 7.06 -4.20 -10.30
C LEU A 61 6.11 -3.65 -9.23
N GLY A 62 5.59 -2.45 -9.46
CA GLY A 62 4.72 -1.76 -8.51
C GLY A 62 5.50 -1.03 -7.41
N SER A 63 4.78 -0.23 -6.64
CA SER A 63 5.31 0.48 -5.47
C SER A 63 4.69 -0.09 -4.21
N PHE A 64 5.43 -0.05 -3.11
CA PHE A 64 4.84 -0.21 -1.78
C PHE A 64 3.63 0.73 -1.67
N GLY A 65 2.44 0.18 -1.38
CA GLY A 65 1.17 0.87 -1.45
C GLY A 65 0.02 -0.10 -1.66
N MET A 66 -1.14 0.44 -2.07
CA MET A 66 -2.28 -0.41 -2.46
C MET A 66 -1.97 -1.18 -3.75
N GLY A 67 -2.40 -2.44 -3.83
CA GLY A 67 -2.20 -3.33 -4.97
C GLY A 67 -1.12 -4.39 -4.71
N THR A 68 -0.47 -4.83 -5.79
CA THR A 68 0.59 -5.86 -5.76
C THR A 68 1.95 -5.22 -6.00
N THR A 69 2.94 -5.62 -5.23
CA THR A 69 4.35 -5.27 -5.36
C THR A 69 5.16 -6.54 -5.51
N VAL A 70 6.06 -6.58 -6.50
CA VAL A 70 7.05 -7.65 -6.65
C VAL A 70 8.42 -7.01 -6.75
N ILE A 71 9.36 -7.44 -5.92
CA ILE A 71 10.75 -6.97 -5.96
C ILE A 71 11.64 -8.17 -6.14
N VAL A 72 12.52 -8.12 -7.13
CA VAL A 72 13.56 -9.12 -7.36
C VAL A 72 14.88 -8.54 -6.92
N LEU A 73 15.55 -9.21 -5.99
CA LEU A 73 16.87 -8.86 -5.50
C LEU A 73 17.88 -9.95 -5.87
N ALA A 74 19.14 -9.57 -5.97
CA ALA A 74 20.29 -10.48 -6.09
C ALA A 74 21.24 -10.24 -4.92
N SER A 75 21.78 -11.30 -4.33
CA SER A 75 22.77 -11.26 -3.26
C SER A 75 23.88 -12.25 -3.57
N ASP A 76 25.12 -11.94 -3.17
CA ASP A 76 26.25 -12.88 -3.27
C ASP A 76 26.18 -14.00 -2.21
N ASP A 77 25.30 -13.86 -1.22
CA ASP A 77 25.16 -14.81 -0.13
C ASP A 77 24.40 -16.09 -0.54
N GLU A 78 24.74 -17.20 0.12
CA GLU A 78 24.07 -18.48 -0.07
C GLU A 78 22.57 -18.40 0.27
N PRO A 79 21.70 -19.07 -0.50
CA PRO A 79 20.25 -19.05 -0.26
C PRO A 79 19.83 -19.38 1.17
N ASP A 80 20.52 -20.31 1.84
CA ASP A 80 20.17 -20.74 3.20
C ASP A 80 20.44 -19.65 4.25
N VAL A 81 21.48 -18.83 4.06
CA VAL A 81 21.77 -17.68 4.92
C VAL A 81 20.66 -16.65 4.79
N VAL A 82 20.27 -16.35 3.54
CA VAL A 82 19.22 -15.37 3.23
C VAL A 82 17.85 -15.83 3.75
N ARG A 83 17.49 -17.11 3.56
CA ARG A 83 16.25 -17.69 4.11
C ARG A 83 16.21 -17.63 5.63
N ALA A 84 17.33 -17.93 6.30
CA ALA A 84 17.42 -17.84 7.75
C ALA A 84 17.22 -16.40 8.24
N TRP A 85 17.78 -15.41 7.54
CA TRP A 85 17.57 -14.00 7.84
C TRP A 85 16.09 -13.60 7.71
N TYR A 86 15.45 -13.91 6.58
CA TYR A 86 14.02 -13.61 6.39
C TYR A 86 13.14 -14.33 7.42
N GLY A 87 13.43 -15.60 7.75
CA GLY A 87 12.72 -16.34 8.78
C GLY A 87 12.81 -15.68 10.16
N ASN A 88 13.98 -15.12 10.51
CA ASN A 88 14.17 -14.40 11.77
C ASN A 88 13.38 -13.09 11.80
N ILE A 89 13.54 -12.24 10.79
CA ILE A 89 12.88 -10.92 10.74
C ILE A 89 11.36 -11.05 10.65
N THR A 90 10.85 -11.95 9.80
CA THR A 90 9.40 -12.19 9.72
C THR A 90 8.83 -12.76 11.02
N GLY A 91 9.58 -13.63 11.70
CA GLY A 91 9.22 -14.16 13.01
C GLY A 91 9.22 -13.10 14.12
N GLU A 92 10.20 -12.19 14.12
CA GLU A 92 10.25 -11.06 15.05
C GLU A 92 9.06 -10.12 14.85
N TYR A 93 8.81 -9.70 13.61
CA TYR A 93 7.65 -8.88 13.27
C TYR A 93 6.33 -9.56 13.64
N ALA A 94 6.19 -10.85 13.37
CA ALA A 94 4.98 -11.60 13.72
C ALA A 94 4.72 -11.55 15.24
N ARG A 95 5.75 -11.72 16.07
CA ARG A 95 5.62 -11.66 17.53
C ARG A 95 5.29 -10.24 18.02
N GLU A 96 6.00 -9.24 17.54
CA GLU A 96 5.76 -7.84 17.90
C GLU A 96 4.34 -7.40 17.54
N SER A 97 3.90 -7.76 16.34
CA SER A 97 2.60 -7.37 15.80
C SER A 97 1.40 -8.07 16.47
N ILE A 98 1.60 -9.22 17.12
CA ILE A 98 0.57 -9.89 17.94
C ILE A 98 0.35 -9.14 19.26
N GLY A 99 1.42 -8.62 19.86
CA GLY A 99 1.35 -7.90 21.14
C GLY A 99 0.85 -6.46 21.02
N SER A 100 0.79 -5.90 19.80
CA SER A 100 0.46 -4.49 19.59
C SER A 100 -1.04 -4.19 19.66
N THR A 101 -1.39 -3.15 20.43
CA THR A 101 -2.75 -2.56 20.51
C THR A 101 -2.93 -1.37 19.56
N ASP A 102 -1.89 -1.01 18.79
CA ASP A 102 -1.97 0.10 17.84
C ASP A 102 -2.93 -0.25 16.69
N PRO A 103 -4.01 0.53 16.47
CA PRO A 103 -4.96 0.27 15.39
C PRO A 103 -4.32 0.30 14.00
N VAL A 104 -3.24 1.07 13.81
CA VAL A 104 -2.50 1.13 12.54
C VAL A 104 -1.76 -0.18 12.29
N VAL A 105 -1.13 -0.74 13.32
CA VAL A 105 -0.45 -2.05 13.23
C VAL A 105 -1.48 -3.15 13.01
N GLN A 106 -2.63 -3.11 13.69
CA GLN A 106 -3.69 -4.10 13.47
C GLN A 106 -4.28 -4.02 12.05
N ALA A 107 -4.49 -2.81 11.53
CA ALA A 107 -4.95 -2.59 10.17
C ALA A 107 -3.91 -3.03 9.14
N SER A 108 -2.63 -2.71 9.33
CA SER A 108 -1.57 -3.16 8.42
C SER A 108 -1.49 -4.68 8.38
N ARG A 109 -1.70 -5.35 9.54
CA ARG A 109 -1.71 -6.81 9.62
C ARG A 109 -2.80 -7.45 8.78
N SER A 110 -4.00 -6.88 8.80
CA SER A 110 -5.18 -7.43 8.12
C SER A 110 -5.24 -7.05 6.64
N LEU A 111 -4.69 -5.90 6.27
CA LEU A 111 -4.75 -5.37 4.92
C LEU A 111 -3.57 -5.77 4.04
N THR A 112 -2.41 -6.11 4.63
CA THR A 112 -1.23 -6.53 3.86
C THR A 112 -0.97 -8.03 3.99
N ARG A 113 -0.46 -8.62 2.90
CA ARG A 113 0.18 -9.94 2.88
C ARG A 113 1.55 -9.79 2.25
N ALA A 114 2.49 -10.56 2.79
CA ALA A 114 3.88 -10.56 2.38
C ALA A 114 4.32 -12.02 2.26
N ASP A 115 4.98 -12.33 1.17
CA ASP A 115 5.61 -13.61 0.91
C ASP A 115 7.00 -13.36 0.31
N TRP A 116 7.89 -14.30 0.49
CA TRP A 116 9.25 -14.22 -0.04
C TRP A 116 9.67 -15.59 -0.53
N ASP A 117 10.35 -15.60 -1.67
CA ASP A 117 11.01 -16.78 -2.21
C ASP A 117 12.50 -16.48 -2.37
N VAL A 118 13.32 -17.49 -2.08
CA VAL A 118 14.77 -17.38 -2.20
C VAL A 118 15.23 -18.60 -2.95
N THR A 119 15.90 -18.41 -4.07
CA THR A 119 16.46 -19.46 -4.91
C THR A 119 17.94 -19.22 -5.17
N ALA A 120 18.66 -20.24 -5.62
CA ALA A 120 20.02 -20.03 -6.13
C ALA A 120 19.95 -19.14 -7.38
N SER A 121 20.96 -18.28 -7.55
CA SER A 121 21.10 -17.47 -8.76
C SER A 121 21.38 -18.33 -10.00
N GLU A 122 21.00 -17.87 -11.18
CA GLU A 122 21.18 -18.58 -12.45
C GLU A 122 22.66 -18.75 -12.85
N ASP A 123 23.53 -17.85 -12.39
CA ASP A 123 24.99 -17.90 -12.61
C ASP A 123 25.71 -18.89 -11.68
N GLY A 124 24.98 -19.49 -10.73
CA GLY A 124 25.51 -20.47 -9.79
C GLY A 124 26.25 -19.87 -8.60
N SER A 125 26.27 -18.54 -8.45
CA SER A 125 26.84 -17.83 -7.30
C SER A 125 25.79 -16.98 -6.60
N GLY A 126 25.70 -17.09 -5.27
CA GLY A 126 24.76 -16.31 -4.48
C GLY A 126 23.31 -16.76 -4.60
N SER A 127 22.39 -15.80 -4.47
CA SER A 127 20.95 -16.04 -4.39
C SER A 127 20.12 -14.98 -5.10
N GLN A 128 19.01 -15.43 -5.67
CA GLN A 128 17.93 -14.59 -6.14
C GLN A 128 16.83 -14.58 -5.07
N ILE A 129 16.34 -13.39 -4.75
CA ILE A 129 15.28 -13.18 -3.77
C ILE A 129 14.10 -12.55 -4.49
N ILE A 130 12.91 -13.09 -4.31
CA ILE A 130 11.67 -12.51 -4.84
C ILE A 130 10.75 -12.17 -3.67
N LEU A 131 10.45 -10.89 -3.52
CA LEU A 131 9.56 -10.37 -2.49
C LEU A 131 8.20 -10.09 -3.11
N PHE A 132 7.15 -10.70 -2.57
CA PHE A 132 5.77 -10.53 -3.01
C PHE A 132 4.97 -9.82 -1.91
N GLY A 133 4.46 -8.63 -2.24
CA GLY A 133 3.59 -7.85 -1.38
C GLY A 133 2.23 -7.66 -2.01
N THR A 134 1.16 -7.83 -1.24
CA THR A 134 -0.17 -7.39 -1.63
C THR A 134 -0.80 -6.58 -0.52
N CYS A 135 -1.48 -5.48 -0.86
CA CYS A 135 -2.28 -4.71 0.08
C CYS A 135 -3.60 -4.29 -0.54
N VAL A 136 -4.71 -4.49 0.19
CA VAL A 136 -6.07 -4.10 -0.28
C VAL A 136 -6.31 -4.63 -1.71
N ASN A 137 -6.17 -5.95 -1.88
CA ASN A 137 -6.35 -6.67 -3.14
C ASN A 137 -7.55 -7.62 -3.05
#